data_AF-A0A938SKV4-F1
#
_entry.id   AF-A0A938SKV4-F1
#
_cell.length_a   1.000
_cell.length_b   1.000
_cell.length_c   1.000
_cell.angle_alpha   90.00
_cell.angle_beta   90.00
_cell.angle_gamma   90.00
#
_symmetry.space_group_name_H-M   'P 1'
#
loop_
_entity.id
_entity.type
_entity.pdbx_description
1 polymer ?
#
loop_
_entity_poly.entity_id
_entity_poly.type
_entity_poly.pdbx_seq_one_letter_code
_entity_poly.pdbx_strand_id
1 'polypeptide(L)' 'MSDNETRVELFIALRELSEIVPEMRAGQLMAAVGELCADLHGRGLWDASDAEFLEAVWQFRRNFEAATAAPAKRLADG' A
#
# COMPACT_ATOMS: atom_id res chain seq x y z
N MET A 1 -0.74 -18.94 9.32
CA MET A 1 -0.33 -19.08 7.91
C MET A 1 1.11 -19.51 7.88
N SER A 2 1.48 -20.34 6.92
CA SER A 2 2.88 -20.56 6.58
C SER A 2 3.45 -19.32 5.89
N ASP A 3 4.76 -19.09 5.99
CA ASP A 3 5.43 -17.95 5.34
C ASP A 3 5.17 -17.92 3.82
N ASN A 4 5.03 -19.09 3.20
CA ASN A 4 4.72 -19.20 1.78
C ASN A 4 3.29 -18.72 1.45
N GLU A 5 2.31 -18.97 2.31
CA GLU A 5 0.94 -18.45 2.13
C GLU A 5 0.93 -16.92 2.21
N THR A 6 1.63 -16.34 3.19
CA THR A 6 1.76 -14.88 3.33
C THR A 6 2.40 -14.24 2.11
N ARG A 7 3.46 -14.84 1.57
CA ARG A 7 4.13 -14.33 0.37
C ARG A 7 3.23 -14.34 -0.86
N VAL A 8 2.47 -15.43 -1.05
CA VAL A 8 1.51 -15.53 -2.16
C VAL A 8 0.43 -14.45 -2.02
N GLU A 9 -0.12 -14.28 -0.82
CA GLU A 9 -1.11 -13.24 -0.54
C GLU A 9 -0.55 -11.84 -0.80
N LEU A 10 0.69 -11.57 -0.39
CA LEU A 10 1.38 -10.32 -0.67
C LEU A 10 1.48 -10.01 -2.17
N PHE A 11 1.89 -10.98 -2.98
CA PHE A 11 1.97 -10.77 -4.43
C PHE A 11 0.59 -10.55 -5.06
N ILE A 12 -0.45 -11.22 -4.57
CA ILE A 12 -1.84 -10.99 -5.03
C ILE A 12 -2.27 -9.57 -4.67
N ALA A 13 -2.05 -9.14 -3.43
CA ALA A 13 -2.43 -7.81 -2.95
C ALA A 13 -1.68 -6.69 -3.70
N LEU A 14 -0.39 -6.87 -3.99
CA LEU A 14 0.39 -5.92 -4.80
C LEU A 14 -0.13 -5.82 -6.24
N ARG A 15 -0.49 -6.95 -6.85
CA ARG A 15 -1.11 -6.97 -8.17
C ARG A 15 -2.43 -6.19 -8.16
N GLU A 16 -3.33 -6.49 -7.22
CA GLU A 16 -4.61 -5.79 -7.09
C GLU A 16 -4.41 -4.29 -6.87
N LEU A 17 -3.45 -3.90 -6.02
CA LEU A 17 -3.16 -2.51 -5.76
C LEU A 17 -2.65 -1.78 -7.01
N SER A 18 -1.88 -2.46 -7.87
CA SER A 18 -1.43 -1.90 -9.16
C SER A 18 -2.58 -1.65 -10.14
N GLU A 19 -3.69 -2.39 -10.02
CA GLU A 19 -4.90 -2.15 -10.82
C GLU A 19 -5.72 -0.96 -10.27
N ILE A 20 -5.63 -0.70 -8.96
CA ILE A 20 -6.33 0.41 -8.27
C ILE A 20 -5.61 1.75 -8.47
N VAL A 21 -4.28 1.75 -8.53
CA VAL A 21 -3.43 2.94 -8.60
C VAL A 21 -2.60 2.93 -9.91
N PRO A 22 -3.24 2.95 -11.09
CA PRO A 22 -2.55 2.79 -12.37
C PRO A 22 -1.59 3.94 -12.71
N GLU A 23 -1.71 5.08 -12.03
CA GLU A 23 -0.84 6.25 -12.21
C GLU A 23 0.58 6.05 -11.65
N MET A 24 0.75 5.12 -10.71
CA MET A 24 2.07 4.81 -10.13
C MET A 24 2.73 3.66 -10.90
N ARG A 25 3.95 3.89 -11.41
CA ARG A 25 4.77 2.79 -11.93
C ARG A 25 5.09 1.82 -10.79
N ALA A 26 5.29 0.54 -11.11
CA ALA A 26 5.53 -0.51 -10.11
C ALA A 26 6.60 -0.14 -9.06
N GLY A 27 7.74 0.42 -9.47
CA GLY A 27 8.79 0.85 -8.52
C GLY A 27 8.37 1.99 -7.59
N GLN A 28 7.50 2.90 -8.06
CA GLN A 28 6.97 3.97 -7.21
C GLN A 28 5.95 3.42 -6.22
N LEU A 29 5.11 2.47 -6.65
CA LEU A 29 4.16 1.80 -5.77
C LEU A 29 4.89 1.05 -4.65
N MET A 30 5.91 0.27 -4.99
CA MET A 30 6.72 -0.46 -4.01
C MET A 30 7.45 0.48 -3.03
N ALA A 31 7.98 1.60 -3.52
CA ALA A 31 8.64 2.59 -2.67
C ALA A 31 7.64 3.22 -1.69
N ALA A 32 6.46 3.64 -2.17
CA ALA A 32 5.44 4.27 -1.34
C ALA A 32 4.87 3.33 -0.28
N VAL A 33 4.64 2.06 -0.63
CA VAL A 33 4.25 1.02 0.36
C VAL A 33 5.38 0.77 1.36
N GLY A 34 6.64 0.77 0.91
CA GLY A 34 7.80 0.62 1.79
C GLY A 34 7.99 1.77 2.78
N GLU A 35 7.71 3.00 2.37
CA GLU A 35 7.67 4.16 3.28
C GLU A 35 6.57 3.98 4.34
N LEU A 36 5.35 3.60 3.93
CA LEU A 36 4.27 3.34 4.87
C LEU A 36 4.57 2.17 5.83
N CYS A 37 5.23 1.12 5.35
CA CYS A 37 5.66 0.00 6.19
C CYS A 37 6.66 0.45 7.26
N ALA A 38 7.59 1.36 6.89
CA ALA A 38 8.53 1.95 7.83
C ALA A 38 7.81 2.77 8.90
N ASP A 39 6.78 3.53 8.54
CA ASP A 39 5.97 4.29 9.50
C ASP A 39 5.17 3.38 10.46
N LEU A 40 4.62 2.27 9.96
CA LEU A 40 3.79 1.35 10.76
C LEU A 40 4.61 0.43 11.67
N HIS A 41 5.75 -0.08 11.18
CA HIS A 41 6.48 -1.16 11.82
C HIS A 41 7.95 -0.82 12.15
N GLY A 42 8.43 0.35 11.74
CA GLY A 42 9.84 0.74 11.88
C GLY A 42 10.79 0.03 10.91
N ARG A 43 10.25 -0.66 9.89
CA ARG A 43 11.02 -1.43 8.89
C ARG A 43 10.56 -1.07 7.48
N GLY A 44 11.50 -0.69 6.62
CA GLY A 44 11.23 -0.39 5.22
C GLY A 44 11.23 -1.64 4.33
N LEU A 45 11.09 -1.42 3.01
CA LEU A 45 11.00 -2.48 1.99
C LEU A 45 12.04 -3.61 2.11
N TRP A 46 13.27 -3.30 2.53
CA TRP A 46 14.35 -4.27 2.59
C TRP A 46 14.37 -5.13 3.87
N ASP A 47 13.79 -4.62 4.96
CA ASP A 47 13.88 -5.21 6.30
C ASP A 47 12.56 -5.79 6.79
N ALA A 48 11.44 -5.35 6.21
CA ALA A 48 10.10 -5.82 6.58
C ALA A 48 9.89 -7.29 6.23
N SER A 49 9.20 -8.01 7.10
CA SER A 49 8.70 -9.35 6.77
C SER A 49 7.56 -9.29 5.75
N ASP A 50 7.29 -10.42 5.07
CA ASP A 50 6.17 -10.54 4.13
C ASP A 50 4.82 -10.15 4.80
N ALA A 51 4.65 -10.43 6.09
CA ALA A 51 3.43 -10.10 6.86
C ALA A 51 3.29 -8.59 7.12
N GLU A 52 4.39 -7.92 7.53
CA GLU A 52 4.40 -6.47 7.78
C GLU A 52 4.21 -5.69 6.49
N PHE A 53 4.82 -6.16 5.40
CA PHE A 53 4.67 -5.53 4.11
C PHE A 53 3.26 -5.73 3.55
N LEU A 54 2.65 -6.90 3.75
CA LEU A 54 1.24 -7.16 3.42
C LEU A 54 0.28 -6.25 4.18
N GLU A 55 0.52 -6.04 5.49
CA GLU A 55 -0.27 -5.09 6.27
C GLU A 55 -0.17 -3.66 5.72
N ALA A 56 1.04 -3.23 5.35
CA ALA A 56 1.27 -1.93 4.72
C ALA A 56 0.54 -1.81 3.36
N VAL A 57 0.51 -2.85 2.52
CA VAL A 57 -0.27 -2.87 1.27
C VAL A 57 -1.76 -2.61 1.54
N TRP A 58 -2.33 -3.32 2.52
CA TRP A 58 -3.73 -3.14 2.88
C TRP A 58 -4.02 -1.75 3.46
N GLN A 59 -3.11 -1.21 4.28
CA GLN A 59 -3.26 0.14 4.81
C GLN A 59 -3.13 1.20 3.71
N PHE A 60 -2.21 1.02 2.76
CA PHE A 60 -2.06 1.91 1.61
C PHE A 60 -3.34 1.96 0.79
N ARG A 61 -3.91 0.80 0.47
CA ARG A 61 -5.19 0.69 -0.26
C ARG A 61 -6.31 1.44 0.45
N ARG A 62 -6.49 1.23 1.75
CA ARG A 62 -7.51 1.94 2.56
C ARG A 62 -7.32 3.45 2.53
N ASN A 63 -6.07 3.91 2.65
CA ASN A 63 -5.75 5.34 2.60
C ASN A 63 -6.08 5.94 1.22
N PHE A 64 -5.75 5.23 0.13
CA PHE A 64 -6.05 5.66 -1.23
C PHE A 64 -7.56 5.71 -1.52
N GLU A 65 -8.29 4.67 -1.15
CA GLU A 65 -9.76 4.62 -1.27
C GLU A 65 -10.42 5.75 -0.46
N ALA A 66 -9.95 6.02 0.76
CA ALA A 66 -10.47 7.12 1.57
C ALA A 66 -10.17 8.50 0.95
N ALA A 67 -8.96 8.69 0.40
CA ALA A 67 -8.55 9.94 -0.25
C ALA A 67 -9.33 10.21 -1.56
N THR A 68 -9.67 9.16 -2.30
CA THR A 68 -10.42 9.25 -3.57
C THR A 68 -11.93 9.32 -3.38
N ALA A 69 -12.47 8.75 -2.29
CA ALA A 69 -13.89 8.85 -1.94
C ALA A 69 -14.28 10.21 -1.32
N ALA A 70 -13.33 10.97 -0.79
CA ALA A 70 -13.60 12.29 -0.26
C ALA A 70 -13.95 13.28 -1.40
N PRO A 71 -15.11 13.95 -1.36
CA PRO A 71 -15.45 14.95 -2.38
C PRO A 71 -14.45 16.11 -2.32
N ALA A 72 -14.19 16.74 -3.47
CA ALA A 72 -13.35 17.93 -3.66
C ALA A 72 -13.88 19.18 -2.93
N LYS A 73 -14.17 19.08 -1.63
CA LYS A 73 -14.79 20.12 -0.80
C LYS A 73 -13.84 21.27 -0.45
N ARG A 74 -12.56 21.22 -0.84
CA ARG A 74 -11.61 22.30 -0.56
C ARG A 74 -11.51 23.38 -1.64
N LEU A 75 -12.23 23.26 -2.78
CA LEU A 75 -12.23 24.28 -3.84
C LEU A 75 -13.47 25.20 -3.85
N ALA A 76 -14.42 25.04 -2.93
CA ALA A 76 -15.61 25.88 -2.86
C ALA A 76 -15.56 26.97 -1.77
N ASP A 77 -14.51 26.99 -0.94
CA ASP A 77 -14.38 27.89 0.21
C ASP A 77 -13.13 28.80 0.14
N GLY A 78 -12.77 29.30 -1.06
CA GLY A 78 -11.63 30.21 -1.26
C GLY A 78 -11.84 31.22 -2.38
#